data_AF-A0A965X3B2-F1
#
_entry.id   AF-A0A965X3B2-F1
#
_cell.length_a   1.000
_cell.length_b   1.000
_cell.length_c   1.000
_cell.angle_alpha   90.00
_cell.angle_beta   90.00
_cell.angle_gamma   90.00
#
_symmetry.space_group_name_H-M   'P 1'
#
loop_
_entity.id
_entity.type
_entity.pdbx_description
1 polymer ?
#
loop_
_entity_poly.entity_id
_entity_poly.type
_entity_poly.pdbx_seq_one_letter_code
_entity_poly.pdbx_strand_id
1 'polypeptide(L)' 'MDSKKTIWILNHHATGMAFQHGGRHYYFAKYLIEKGYDVRIFCASVLHNSQEDAVDLQGNISTELIVDSI' A
#
# COMPACT_ATOMS: atom_id res chain seq x y z
N MET A 1 10.08 -9.55 -24.58
CA MET A 1 10.26 -8.74 -23.36
C MET A 1 9.54 -9.48 -22.25
N ASP A 2 10.25 -9.92 -21.22
CA ASP A 2 9.61 -10.59 -20.09
C ASP A 2 8.62 -9.63 -19.45
N SER A 3 7.38 -10.08 -19.24
CA SER A 3 6.36 -9.26 -18.60
C SER A 3 6.75 -8.96 -17.15
N LYS A 4 6.52 -7.72 -16.74
CA LYS A 4 6.72 -7.28 -15.36
C LYS A 4 5.80 -8.11 -14.46
N LYS A 5 6.36 -8.86 -13.50
CA LYS A 5 5.57 -9.70 -12.58
C LYS A 5 4.96 -8.82 -11.49
N THR A 6 3.68 -9.03 -11.20
CA THR A 6 2.97 -8.32 -10.13
C THR A 6 3.04 -9.08 -8.81
N ILE A 7 3.33 -8.37 -7.73
CA ILE A 7 3.36 -8.87 -6.35
C ILE A 7 2.33 -8.09 -5.53
N TRP A 8 1.43 -8.80 -4.88
CA TRP A 8 0.46 -8.22 -3.96
C TRP A 8 0.87 -8.50 -2.52
N ILE A 9 0.91 -7.44 -1.72
CA ILE A 9 1.24 -7.50 -0.30
C ILE A 9 -0.04 -7.11 0.46
N LEU A 10 -0.64 -8.08 1.17
CA LEU A 10 -1.82 -7.85 1.98
C LEU A 10 -1.40 -7.65 3.43
N ASN A 11 -1.59 -6.44 3.96
CA ASN A 11 -1.32 -6.14 5.36
C ASN A 11 -2.34 -5.15 5.94
N HIS A 12 -3.18 -5.66 6.84
CA HIS A 12 -4.19 -4.88 7.56
C HIS A 12 -3.65 -3.68 8.36
N HIS A 13 -2.38 -3.67 8.76
CA HIS A 13 -1.76 -2.58 9.51
C HIS A 13 -0.96 -1.60 8.64
N ALA A 14 -0.97 -1.73 7.31
CA ALA A 14 -0.18 -0.87 6.43
C ALA A 14 -0.79 0.53 6.18
N THR A 15 -1.96 0.83 6.75
CA THR A 15 -2.74 2.05 6.47
C THR A 15 -1.97 3.34 6.75
N GLY A 16 -1.33 3.46 7.91
CA GLY A 16 -0.51 4.64 8.23
C GLY A 16 0.78 4.74 7.41
N MET A 17 1.25 3.63 6.84
CA MET A 17 2.54 3.55 6.16
C MET A 17 2.53 4.24 4.79
N ALA A 18 1.38 4.26 4.10
CA ALA A 18 1.20 4.99 2.85
C ALA A 18 1.43 6.50 3.06
N PHE A 19 0.93 7.05 4.17
CA PHE A 19 1.11 8.47 4.52
C PHE A 19 2.48 8.78 5.12
N GLN A 20 3.09 7.82 5.83
CA GLN A 20 4.39 8.00 6.47
C GLN A 20 5.57 7.73 5.53
N HIS A 21 5.33 7.16 4.34
CA HIS A 21 6.36 6.73 3.38
C HIS A 21 7.44 5.86 4.06
N GLY A 22 7.00 4.92 4.92
CA GLY A 22 7.91 4.19 5.80
C GLY A 22 7.35 2.87 6.31
N GLY A 23 8.19 2.12 7.03
CA GLY A 23 7.84 0.83 7.62
C GLY A 23 8.15 -0.38 6.73
N ARG A 24 8.01 -1.59 7.31
CA ARG A 24 8.55 -2.83 6.73
C ARG A 24 8.01 -3.17 5.34
N HIS A 25 6.70 -3.00 5.14
CA HIS A 25 6.02 -3.38 3.90
C HIS A 25 6.31 -2.37 2.79
N TYR A 26 6.39 -1.09 3.16
CA TYR A 26 6.80 0.00 2.28
C TYR A 26 8.22 -0.17 1.76
N TYR A 27 9.21 -0.35 2.65
CA TYR A 27 10.59 -0.57 2.22
C TYR A 27 10.75 -1.87 1.43
N PHE A 28 10.04 -2.92 1.81
CA PHE A 28 10.08 -4.16 1.05
C PHE A 28 9.52 -3.98 -0.37
N ALA A 29 8.40 -3.27 -0.53
CA ALA A 29 7.84 -2.93 -1.83
C ALA A 29 8.81 -2.08 -2.67
N LYS A 30 9.46 -1.08 -2.06
CA LYS A 30 10.48 -0.27 -2.73
C LYS A 30 11.59 -1.15 -3.34
N TYR A 31 12.16 -2.07 -2.56
CA TYR A 31 13.22 -2.96 -3.06
C TYR A 31 12.73 -3.94 -4.14
N LEU A 32 11.46 -4.36 -4.10
CA LEU A 32 10.85 -5.18 -5.15
C LEU A 32 10.66 -4.37 -6.44
N ILE A 33 10.24 -3.11 -6.35
CA ILE A 33 10.13 -2.20 -7.50
C ILE A 33 11.50 -1.97 -8.15
N GLU A 34 12.56 -1.74 -7.34
CA GLU A 34 13.94 -1.64 -7.82
C GLU A 34 14.45 -2.91 -8.52
N LYS A 35 13.85 -4.07 -8.20
CA LYS A 35 14.12 -5.36 -8.87
C LYS A 35 13.26 -5.60 -10.10
N GLY A 36 12.42 -4.63 -10.48
CA GLY A 36 11.58 -4.69 -11.67
C GLY A 36 10.22 -5.35 -11.45
N TYR A 37 9.78 -5.53 -10.21
CA TYR A 37 8.42 -6.01 -9.93
C TYR A 37 7.40 -4.86 -9.94
N ASP A 38 6.18 -5.19 -10.34
CA ASP A 38 5.02 -4.33 -10.10
C ASP A 38 4.45 -4.70 -8.73
N VAL A 39 4.30 -3.75 -7.82
CA VAL A 39 3.97 -4.06 -6.43
C VAL A 39 2.73 -3.29 -6.03
N ARG A 40 1.79 -3.95 -5.36
CA ARG A 40 0.61 -3.33 -4.76
C ARG A 40 0.48 -3.72 -3.31
N ILE A 41 0.21 -2.76 -2.43
CA ILE A 41 -0.02 -2.99 -1.01
C ILE A 41 -1.51 -2.77 -0.70
N PHE A 42 -2.14 -3.75 -0.07
CA PHE A 42 -3.51 -3.66 0.42
C PHE A 42 -3.51 -3.49 1.94
N CYS A 43 -4.34 -2.57 2.45
CA CYS A 43 -4.45 -2.27 3.87
C CYS A 43 -5.90 -1.98 4.27
N ALA A 44 -6.17 -1.87 5.58
CA ALA A 44 -7.47 -1.50 6.09
C ALA A 44 -7.77 -0.01 5.82
N SER A 45 -9.04 0.36 5.65
CA SER A 45 -9.45 1.77 5.55
C SER A 45 -9.39 2.51 6.90
N VAL A 46 -9.32 1.77 8.01
CA VAL A 46 -9.29 2.29 9.37
C VAL A 46 -7.89 2.19 9.97
N LEU A 47 -7.51 3.19 10.77
CA LEU A 47 -6.28 3.11 11.57
C LEU A 47 -6.56 2.30 12.85
N HIS A 48 -5.72 1.32 13.16
CA HIS A 48 -5.89 0.54 14.39
C HIS A 48 -5.84 1.46 15.61
N ASN A 49 -6.89 1.42 16.45
CA ASN A 49 -7.12 2.29 17.61
C ASN A 49 -7.51 3.75 17.33
N SER A 50 -7.89 4.10 16.10
CA SER A 50 -8.56 5.36 15.79
C SER A 50 -10.06 5.13 15.58
N GLN A 51 -10.89 6.08 16.01
CA GLN A 51 -12.29 6.18 15.59
C GLN A 51 -12.42 6.83 14.20
N GLU A 52 -11.30 7.30 13.64
CA GLU A 52 -11.23 7.99 12.35
C GLU A 52 -10.78 7.03 11.26
N ASP A 53 -11.46 7.10 10.12
CA ASP A 53 -11.00 6.49 8.87
C ASP A 53 -9.68 7.13 8.46
N ALA A 54 -8.73 6.31 8.00
CA ALA A 54 -7.47 6.83 7.48
C ALA A 54 -7.64 7.44 6.08
N VAL A 55 -8.69 7.06 5.36
CA VAL A 55 -9.08 7.57 4.05
C VAL A 55 -10.60 7.61 3.94
N ASP A 56 -11.15 8.73 3.45
CA ASP A 56 -12.56 8.80 3.06
C ASP A 56 -12.77 8.03 1.75
N LEU A 57 -13.58 6.97 1.82
CA LEU A 57 -13.89 6.12 0.67
C LEU A 57 -14.99 6.72 -0.24
N GLN A 58 -15.67 7.80 0.18
CA GLN A 58 -16.73 8.47 -0.60
C GLN A 58 -17.82 7.49 -1.10
N GLY A 59 -18.17 6.51 -0.26
CA GLY A 59 -19.16 5.48 -0.59
C GLY A 59 -18.64 4.31 -1.45
N ASN A 60 -17.33 4.27 -1.77
CA ASN A 60 -16.70 3.15 -2.46
C ASN A 60 -16.25 2.05 -1.50
N ILE A 61 -15.94 0.86 -2.04
CA ILE A 61 -15.44 -0.28 -1.27
C ILE A 61 -13.93 -0.12 -0.96
N SER A 62 -13.19 0.59 -1.82
CA SER A 62 -11.76 0.85 -1.66
C SER A 62 -11.33 2.10 -2.40
N THR A 63 -10.15 2.61 -2.10
CA THR A 63 -9.46 3.66 -2.85
C THR A 63 -8.02 3.22 -3.15
N GLU A 64 -7.41 3.79 -4.19
CA GLU A 64 -6.03 3.54 -4.59
C GLU A 64 -5.22 4.83 -4.46
N LEU A 65 -4.02 4.73 -3.90
CA LEU A 65 -3.07 5.81 -3.77
C LEU A 65 -1.73 5.33 -4.32
N ILE A 66 -1.10 6.14 -5.17
CA ILE A 66 0.24 5.87 -5.69
C ILE A 66 1.23 6.80 -4.98
N VAL A 67 2.21 6.22 -4.29
CA VAL A 67 3.23 6.96 -3.53
C VAL A 67 4.59 6.35 -3.80
N ASP A 68 5.56 7.15 -4.25
CA ASP A 68 6.93 6.69 -4.53
C ASP A 68 6.98 5.44 -5.43
N SER A 69 6.04 5.36 -6.39
CA SER A 69 5.85 4.23 -7.34
C SER A 69 5.31 2.94 -6.73
N ILE A 70 4.82 2.97 -5.49
CA ILE A 70 4.08 1.90 -4.79
C ILE A 70 2.58 2.18 -4.89
#